data_AF-X1RHX0-F1
#
_entry.id   AF-X1RHX0-F1
#
_cell.length_a   1.000
_cell.length_b   1.000
_cell.length_c   1.000
_cell.angle_alpha   90.00
_cell.angle_beta   90.00
_cell.angle_gamma   90.00
#
_symmetry.space_group_name_H-M   'P 1'
#
loop_
_entity.id
_entity.type
_entity.pdbx_description
1 polymer ?
#
loop_
_entity_poly.entity_id
_entity_poly.type
_entity_poly.pdbx_seq_one_letter_code
_entity_poly.pdbx_strand_id
1 'polypeptide(L)'
;MAYLTDPDQAVEFVELTGIDALAVAIGTSHGAYKFSRKPDSAILDMDRIIEIHKRLRKTYLVMHGSSSVPKELQDIINAHGGKLKPTWGVPIEEIQLGIRHGVRKINVDTDSQLAITGAIRKYMSEHPEGFDPRSYLTPAREAMKRVVAKRMVSFGQAGHAGDYDPIPLSVMAQRYSKGELKGE
;
A
#
# COMPACT_ATOMS: atom_id res chain seq x y z
N MET A 1 -23.68 -3.79 2.23
CA MET A 1 -23.51 -3.64 0.77
C MET A 1 -22.13 -3.03 0.56
N ALA A 2 -21.21 -3.69 -0.13
CA ALA A 2 -19.89 -3.12 -0.40
C ALA A 2 -20.00 -2.21 -1.63
N TYR A 3 -19.64 -0.93 -1.50
CA TYR A 3 -19.59 0.03 -2.60
C TYR A 3 -18.27 -0.18 -3.37
N LEU A 4 -18.30 -1.07 -4.37
CA LEU A 4 -17.16 -1.31 -5.26
C LEU A 4 -17.20 -0.37 -6.46
N THR A 5 -16.04 0.01 -7.00
CA THR A 5 -15.94 0.97 -8.12
C THR A 5 -16.56 0.39 -9.39
N ASP A 6 -17.62 0.99 -9.90
CA ASP A 6 -18.18 0.63 -11.20
C ASP A 6 -17.18 1.01 -12.34
N PRO A 7 -16.79 0.07 -13.22
CA PRO A 7 -15.90 0.37 -14.34
C PRO A 7 -16.41 1.43 -15.32
N ASP A 8 -17.73 1.53 -15.55
CA ASP A 8 -18.30 2.56 -16.43
C ASP A 8 -18.15 3.94 -15.79
N GLN A 9 -18.47 4.06 -14.49
CA GLN A 9 -18.29 5.31 -13.74
C GLN A 9 -16.80 5.69 -13.62
N ALA A 10 -15.89 4.71 -13.54
CA ALA A 10 -14.46 4.97 -13.51
C ALA A 10 -13.98 5.65 -14.81
N VAL A 11 -14.47 5.19 -15.95
CA VAL A 11 -14.18 5.80 -17.26
C VAL A 11 -14.69 7.22 -17.31
N GLU A 12 -15.98 7.42 -17.03
CA GLU A 12 -16.60 8.75 -17.01
C GLU A 12 -15.85 9.71 -16.07
N PHE A 13 -15.50 9.25 -14.87
CA PHE A 13 -14.77 10.06 -13.90
C PHE A 13 -13.40 10.49 -14.41
N VAL A 14 -12.65 9.59 -15.05
CA VAL A 14 -11.32 9.94 -15.60
C VAL A 14 -11.43 10.90 -16.77
N GLU A 15 -12.40 10.70 -17.66
CA GLU A 15 -12.65 11.59 -18.81
C GLU A 15 -13.05 13.00 -18.36
N LEU A 16 -13.93 13.11 -17.36
CA LEU A 16 -14.42 14.40 -16.86
C LEU A 16 -13.37 15.17 -16.04
N THR A 17 -12.49 14.46 -15.32
CA THR A 17 -11.57 15.08 -14.37
C THR A 17 -10.14 15.23 -14.89
N GLY A 18 -9.71 14.38 -15.83
CA GLY A 18 -8.34 14.40 -16.35
C GLY A 18 -7.27 14.02 -15.32
N ILE A 19 -7.62 13.25 -14.29
CA ILE A 19 -6.67 12.80 -13.26
C ILE A 19 -5.59 11.85 -13.80
N ASP A 20 -4.38 11.94 -13.26
CA ASP A 20 -3.27 11.06 -13.65
C ASP A 20 -3.36 9.67 -13.01
N ALA A 21 -3.98 9.58 -11.82
CA ALA A 21 -4.07 8.34 -11.06
C ALA A 21 -5.43 8.18 -10.38
N LEU A 22 -6.04 7.00 -10.55
CA LEU A 22 -7.37 6.65 -10.05
C LEU A 22 -7.26 5.62 -8.92
N ALA A 23 -7.77 5.99 -7.73
CA ALA A 23 -7.95 5.05 -6.64
C ALA A 23 -9.26 4.27 -6.82
N VAL A 24 -9.20 2.95 -6.72
CA VAL A 24 -10.35 2.05 -6.93
C VAL A 24 -10.72 1.30 -5.65
N ALA A 25 -12.03 1.12 -5.44
CA ALA A 25 -12.59 0.31 -4.37
C ALA A 25 -12.84 -1.11 -4.87
N ILE A 26 -12.07 -2.06 -4.36
CA ILE A 26 -12.05 -3.47 -4.78
C ILE A 26 -12.26 -4.44 -3.60
N GLY A 27 -12.80 -3.95 -2.49
CA GLY A 27 -13.00 -4.74 -1.26
C GLY A 27 -11.92 -4.56 -0.20
N THR A 28 -10.92 -3.69 -0.42
CA THR A 28 -9.96 -3.31 0.62
C THR A 28 -10.57 -2.31 1.61
N SER A 29 -10.04 -2.28 2.84
CA SER A 29 -10.38 -1.30 3.87
C SER A 29 -9.13 -0.83 4.63
N HIS A 30 -9.25 0.28 5.36
CA HIS A 30 -8.15 0.84 6.15
C HIS A 30 -7.99 0.13 7.50
N GLY A 31 -6.78 0.18 8.07
CA GLY A 31 -6.48 -0.35 9.42
C GLY A 31 -6.03 -1.81 9.43
N ALA A 32 -5.79 -2.35 10.63
CA ALA A 32 -5.31 -3.73 10.81
C ALA A 32 -6.39 -4.78 10.62
N TYR A 33 -7.65 -4.47 10.91
CA TYR A 33 -8.78 -5.40 10.86
C TYR A 33 -9.49 -5.37 9.49
N LYS A 34 -8.75 -5.72 8.44
CA LYS A 34 -9.27 -5.65 7.07
C LYS A 34 -10.21 -6.79 6.75
N PHE A 35 -9.89 -7.99 7.25
CA PHE A 35 -10.61 -9.22 6.95
C PHE A 35 -10.82 -10.04 8.22
N SER A 36 -12.01 -10.63 8.37
CA SER A 36 -12.34 -11.54 9.49
C SER A 36 -11.77 -12.96 9.31
N ARG A 37 -11.25 -13.25 8.12
CA ARG A 37 -10.57 -14.50 7.73
C ARG A 37 -9.47 -14.17 6.72
N LYS A 38 -8.58 -15.13 6.43
CA LYS A 38 -7.59 -14.97 5.35
C LYS A 38 -8.32 -14.61 4.04
N PRO A 39 -7.98 -13.48 3.40
CA PRO A 39 -8.64 -13.08 2.15
C PRO A 39 -8.33 -14.06 1.04
N ASP A 40 -9.36 -14.32 0.23
CA ASP A 40 -9.32 -15.03 -1.05
C ASP A 40 -9.85 -14.10 -2.14
N SER A 41 -9.89 -14.58 -3.38
CA SER A 41 -10.45 -13.87 -4.54
C SER A 41 -11.93 -13.53 -4.39
N ALA A 42 -12.64 -14.08 -3.41
CA ALA A 42 -14.02 -13.70 -3.11
C ALA A 42 -14.11 -12.41 -2.27
N ILE A 43 -13.01 -11.94 -1.70
CA ILE A 43 -12.95 -10.74 -0.85
C ILE A 43 -12.30 -9.55 -1.59
N LEU A 44 -11.32 -9.82 -2.44
CA LEU A 44 -10.66 -8.81 -3.27
C LEU A 44 -11.07 -9.00 -4.73
N ASP A 45 -11.88 -8.07 -5.24
CA ASP A 45 -12.39 -8.09 -6.61
C ASP A 45 -11.30 -7.62 -7.59
N MET A 46 -10.37 -8.51 -7.89
CA MET A 46 -9.25 -8.24 -8.80
C MET A 46 -9.69 -8.18 -10.26
N ASP A 47 -10.76 -8.88 -10.62
CA ASP A 47 -11.36 -8.81 -11.96
C ASP A 47 -11.79 -7.39 -12.31
N ARG A 48 -12.25 -6.63 -11.31
CA ARG A 48 -12.54 -5.20 -11.46
C ARG A 48 -11.31 -4.35 -11.80
N ILE A 49 -10.14 -4.61 -11.19
CA ILE A 49 -8.88 -3.93 -11.57
C ILE A 49 -8.54 -4.24 -13.02
N ILE A 50 -8.65 -5.52 -13.40
CA ILE A 50 -8.35 -6.00 -14.76
C ILE A 50 -9.27 -5.30 -15.77
N GLU A 51 -10.56 -5.21 -15.47
CA GLU A 51 -11.55 -4.58 -16.34
C GLU A 51 -11.34 -3.06 -16.46
N ILE A 52 -11.15 -2.37 -15.33
CA ILE A 52 -10.86 -0.93 -15.34
C ILE A 52 -9.58 -0.66 -16.14
N HIS A 53 -8.52 -1.44 -15.95
CA HIS A 53 -7.28 -1.26 -16.68
C HIS A 53 -7.41 -1.52 -18.19
N LYS A 54 -8.23 -2.49 -18.61
CA LYS A 54 -8.50 -2.73 -20.03
C LYS A 54 -9.11 -1.49 -20.72
N ARG A 55 -9.98 -0.76 -20.01
CA ARG A 55 -10.66 0.44 -20.49
C ARG A 55 -9.80 1.70 -20.34
N LEU A 56 -9.01 1.79 -19.27
CA LEU A 56 -8.18 2.94 -18.91
C LEU A 56 -6.69 2.58 -18.93
N ARG A 57 -6.17 2.15 -20.08
CA ARG A 57 -4.78 1.65 -20.19
C ARG A 57 -3.71 2.68 -19.85
N LYS A 58 -4.01 3.97 -20.03
CA LYS A 58 -3.08 5.08 -19.78
C LYS A 58 -3.18 5.66 -18.36
N THR A 59 -4.23 5.32 -17.61
CA THR A 59 -4.43 5.81 -16.25
C THR A 59 -3.71 4.92 -15.24
N TYR A 60 -3.02 5.53 -14.28
CA TYR A 60 -2.36 4.78 -13.22
C TYR A 60 -3.37 4.40 -12.13
N LEU A 61 -3.50 3.11 -11.82
CA LEU A 61 -4.40 2.67 -10.75
C LEU A 61 -3.71 2.74 -9.39
N VAL A 62 -4.49 3.03 -8.36
CA VAL A 62 -4.03 3.14 -6.96
C VAL A 62 -4.81 2.15 -6.09
N MET A 63 -4.09 1.30 -5.36
CA MET A 63 -4.67 0.40 -4.36
C MET A 63 -4.52 0.98 -2.96
N HIS A 64 -5.64 1.43 -2.37
CA HIS A 64 -5.72 1.85 -0.98
C HIS A 64 -5.87 0.66 -0.03
N GLY A 65 -5.51 0.85 1.24
CA GLY A 65 -5.70 -0.18 2.26
C GLY A 65 -4.90 -1.47 1.97
N SER A 66 -3.68 -1.37 1.44
CA SER A 66 -2.95 -2.51 0.86
C SER A 66 -1.86 -3.12 1.74
N SER A 67 -1.74 -2.70 3.00
CA SER A 67 -0.89 -3.38 3.99
C SER A 67 -1.23 -4.88 4.12
N SER A 68 -0.21 -5.73 4.20
CA SER A 68 -0.35 -7.19 4.22
C SER A 68 -0.53 -7.79 5.61
N VAL A 69 -0.27 -7.00 6.65
CA VAL A 69 -0.39 -7.34 8.08
C VAL A 69 0.32 -8.66 8.42
N PRO A 70 1.67 -8.71 8.29
CA PRO A 70 2.44 -9.93 8.51
C PRO A 70 2.19 -10.55 9.90
N LYS A 71 1.96 -11.86 9.94
CA LYS A 71 1.72 -12.60 11.20
C LYS A 71 2.88 -12.42 12.19
N GLU A 72 4.12 -12.47 11.70
CA GLU A 72 5.33 -12.28 12.51
C GLU A 72 5.31 -10.98 13.33
N LEU A 73 4.80 -9.87 12.77
CA LEU A 73 4.73 -8.59 13.48
C LEU A 73 3.62 -8.59 14.54
N GLN A 74 2.49 -9.25 14.26
CA GLN A 74 1.42 -9.44 15.24
C GLN A 74 1.89 -10.30 16.40
N ASP A 75 2.63 -11.38 16.11
CA ASP A 75 3.16 -12.31 17.10
C ASP A 75 4.16 -11.61 18.04
N ILE A 76 5.06 -10.77 17.51
CA ILE A 76 5.97 -9.97 18.33
C ILE A 76 5.18 -9.05 19.27
N ILE A 77 4.18 -8.34 18.76
CA ILE A 77 3.36 -7.45 19.61
C ILE A 77 2.69 -8.24 20.73
N ASN A 78 2.06 -9.37 20.41
CA ASN A 78 1.34 -10.18 21.38
C ASN A 78 2.25 -10.86 22.40
N ALA A 79 3.46 -11.28 22.00
CA ALA A 79 4.47 -11.82 22.92
C ALA A 79 4.94 -10.78 23.95
N HIS A 80 4.90 -9.49 23.61
CA HIS A 80 5.35 -8.39 24.47
C HIS A 80 4.19 -7.51 24.97
N GLY A 81 3.15 -8.17 25.51
CA GLY A 81 2.04 -7.53 26.22
C GLY A 81 0.98 -6.87 25.32
N GLY A 82 1.03 -7.09 24.01
CA GLY A 82 -0.04 -6.75 23.09
C GLY A 82 -1.21 -7.72 23.15
N LYS A 83 -2.38 -7.28 22.65
CA LYS A 83 -3.62 -8.08 22.58
C LYS A 83 -4.30 -7.93 21.22
N LEU A 84 -3.52 -7.98 20.15
CA LEU A 84 -4.04 -7.97 18.80
C LEU A 84 -4.82 -9.26 18.54
N LYS A 85 -6.07 -9.11 18.10
CA LYS A 85 -6.83 -10.25 17.57
C LYS A 85 -6.20 -10.69 16.25
N PRO A 86 -6.26 -12.00 15.90
CA PRO A 86 -5.81 -12.46 14.60
C PRO A 86 -6.44 -11.64 13.49
N THR A 87 -5.60 -11.08 12.62
CA THR A 87 -6.06 -10.30 11.49
C THR A 87 -5.20 -10.53 10.26
N TRP A 88 -5.78 -10.28 9.09
CA TRP A 88 -5.16 -10.53 7.79
C TRP A 88 -5.19 -9.26 6.96
N GLY A 89 -4.11 -9.02 6.23
CA GLY A 89 -4.02 -7.95 5.24
C GLY A 89 -4.09 -8.48 3.81
N VAL A 90 -3.82 -7.62 2.84
CA VAL A 90 -3.85 -7.97 1.41
C VAL A 90 -2.65 -8.87 1.07
N PRO A 91 -2.85 -10.06 0.46
CA PRO A 91 -1.77 -10.94 0.04
C PRO A 91 -0.85 -10.26 -0.97
N ILE A 92 0.44 -10.57 -0.94
CA ILE A 92 1.43 -9.93 -1.83
C ILE A 92 1.16 -10.31 -3.28
N GLU A 93 0.70 -11.54 -3.51
CA GLU A 93 0.41 -12.09 -4.82
C GLU A 93 -0.73 -11.32 -5.52
N GLU A 94 -1.74 -10.89 -4.75
CA GLU A 94 -2.85 -10.06 -5.24
C GLU A 94 -2.39 -8.63 -5.57
N ILE A 95 -1.51 -8.06 -4.75
CA ILE A 95 -0.90 -6.76 -5.06
C ILE A 95 -0.09 -6.84 -6.35
N GLN A 96 0.70 -7.90 -6.51
CA GLN A 96 1.48 -8.16 -7.72
C GLN A 96 0.60 -8.39 -8.95
N LEU A 97 -0.56 -9.04 -8.78
CA LEU A 97 -1.57 -9.13 -9.84
C LEU A 97 -2.07 -7.73 -10.23
N GLY A 98 -2.43 -6.89 -9.26
CA GLY A 98 -2.79 -5.50 -9.52
C GLY A 98 -1.69 -4.73 -10.27
N ILE A 99 -0.42 -4.91 -9.90
CA ILE A 99 0.72 -4.26 -10.57
C ILE A 99 0.82 -4.68 -12.04
N ARG A 100 0.59 -5.96 -12.36
CA ARG A 100 0.53 -6.44 -13.75
C ARG A 100 -0.62 -5.83 -14.54
N HIS A 101 -1.66 -5.35 -13.85
CA HIS A 101 -2.87 -4.76 -14.44
C HIS A 101 -3.04 -3.28 -14.09
N GLY A 102 -1.95 -2.51 -14.15
CA GLY A 102 -2.03 -1.04 -14.16
C GLY A 102 -1.96 -0.36 -12.79
N VAL A 103 -1.88 -1.09 -11.68
CA VAL A 103 -1.62 -0.48 -10.37
C VAL A 103 -0.18 0.01 -10.30
N ARG A 104 -0.01 1.31 -10.05
CA ARG A 104 1.31 1.96 -9.91
C ARG A 104 1.56 2.58 -8.55
N LYS A 105 0.53 2.70 -7.71
CA LYS A 105 0.67 3.21 -6.33
C LYS A 105 -0.06 2.30 -5.35
N ILE A 106 0.66 1.86 -4.33
CA ILE A 106 0.17 0.93 -3.31
C ILE A 106 0.32 1.59 -1.94
N ASN A 107 -0.79 1.86 -1.27
CA ASN A 107 -0.76 2.51 0.05
C ASN A 107 -0.54 1.47 1.15
N VAL A 108 0.57 1.59 1.88
CA VAL A 108 0.93 0.71 3.00
C VAL A 108 1.25 1.57 4.22
N ASP A 109 0.51 1.38 5.31
CA ASP A 109 0.73 2.09 6.57
C ASP A 109 0.76 1.13 7.77
N THR A 110 -0.28 0.31 7.92
CA THR A 110 -0.42 -0.63 9.05
C THR A 110 0.79 -1.54 9.25
N ASP A 111 1.46 -1.98 8.18
CA ASP A 111 2.66 -2.82 8.30
C ASP A 111 3.79 -2.08 9.05
N SER A 112 3.97 -0.78 8.78
CA SER A 112 4.96 0.07 9.46
C SER A 112 4.58 0.29 10.92
N GLN A 113 3.30 0.53 11.20
CA GLN A 113 2.79 0.68 12.57
C GLN A 113 3.02 -0.58 13.40
N LEU A 114 2.75 -1.75 12.84
CA LEU A 114 3.00 -3.04 13.50
C LEU A 114 4.50 -3.26 13.74
N ALA A 115 5.35 -2.95 12.77
CA ALA A 115 6.80 -3.11 12.90
C ALA A 115 7.40 -2.21 14.00
N ILE A 116 7.02 -0.93 14.02
CA ILE A 116 7.45 0.03 15.03
C ILE A 116 6.93 -0.40 16.40
N THR A 117 5.63 -0.67 16.52
CA THR A 117 5.00 -1.02 17.80
C THR A 117 5.58 -2.30 18.37
N GLY A 118 5.78 -3.33 17.55
CA GLY A 118 6.38 -4.59 17.97
C GLY A 118 7.82 -4.42 18.48
N ALA A 119 8.63 -3.65 17.75
CA ALA A 119 10.02 -3.39 18.16
C ALA A 119 10.11 -2.60 19.47
N ILE A 120 9.28 -1.57 19.65
CA ILE A 120 9.24 -0.79 20.90
C ILE A 120 8.78 -1.67 22.06
N ARG A 121 7.69 -2.43 21.90
CA ARG A 121 7.18 -3.33 22.94
C ARG A 121 8.21 -4.38 23.36
N LYS A 122 8.88 -4.99 22.38
CA LYS A 122 9.97 -5.94 22.64
C LYS A 122 11.07 -5.30 23.46
N TYR A 123 11.57 -4.14 23.03
CA TYR A 123 12.65 -3.45 23.74
C TYR A 123 12.26 -3.15 25.20
N MET A 124 11.11 -2.51 25.40
CA MET A 124 10.63 -2.11 26.74
C MET A 124 10.38 -3.31 27.66
N SER A 125 9.93 -4.43 27.10
CA SER A 125 9.72 -5.68 27.84
C SER A 125 11.02 -6.33 28.29
N GLU A 126 12.10 -6.16 27.53
CA GLU A 126 13.41 -6.78 27.79
C GLU A 126 14.35 -5.88 28.60
N HIS A 127 14.10 -4.56 28.61
CA HIS A 127 14.95 -3.54 29.24
C HIS A 127 14.08 -2.57 30.07
N PRO A 128 13.50 -3.01 31.20
CA PRO A 128 12.55 -2.21 31.99
C PRO A 128 13.14 -0.92 32.58
N GLU A 129 14.46 -0.86 32.74
CA GLU A 129 15.21 0.33 33.18
C GLU A 129 15.47 1.33 32.04
N GLY A 130 15.31 0.91 30.78
CA GLY A 130 15.63 1.70 29.60
C GLY A 130 14.61 2.82 29.39
N PHE A 131 15.07 4.08 29.48
CA PHE A 131 14.23 5.26 29.29
C PHE A 131 14.66 6.16 28.13
N ASP A 132 15.88 6.00 27.61
CA ASP A 132 16.37 6.80 26.48
C ASP A 132 15.58 6.49 25.21
N PRO A 133 14.87 7.47 24.62
CA PRO A 133 14.08 7.28 23.42
C PRO A 133 14.85 6.67 22.25
N ARG A 134 16.13 7.00 22.12
CA ARG A 134 16.96 6.51 21.02
C ARG A 134 17.13 5.00 21.08
N SER A 135 17.16 4.42 22.29
CA SER A 135 17.41 3.01 22.49
C SER A 135 16.26 2.12 21.99
N TYR A 136 15.01 2.58 22.09
CA TYR A 136 13.86 1.85 21.53
C TYR A 136 13.41 2.36 20.16
N LEU A 137 13.63 3.65 19.82
CA LEU A 137 13.25 4.19 18.50
C LEU A 137 14.23 3.79 17.40
N THR A 138 15.51 3.57 17.70
CA THR A 138 16.49 3.06 16.72
C THR A 138 16.10 1.67 16.19
N PRO A 139 15.89 0.64 17.04
CA PRO A 139 15.44 -0.67 16.54
C PRO A 139 14.04 -0.61 15.90
N ALA A 140 13.16 0.30 16.33
CA ALA A 140 11.86 0.50 15.70
C ALA A 140 11.98 1.05 14.27
N ARG A 141 12.85 2.03 14.04
CA ARG A 141 13.16 2.54 12.70
C ARG A 141 13.76 1.45 11.82
N GLU A 142 14.68 0.64 12.34
CA GLU A 142 15.25 -0.48 11.59
C GLU A 142 14.21 -1.57 11.26
N ALA A 143 13.26 -1.83 12.16
CA ALA A 143 12.14 -2.74 11.88
C ALA A 143 11.25 -2.22 10.74
N MET A 144 10.86 -0.94 10.78
CA MET A 144 10.10 -0.32 9.69
C MET A 144 10.89 -0.35 8.37
N LYS A 145 12.18 0.00 8.40
CA LYS A 145 13.05 -0.02 7.22
C LYS A 145 13.07 -1.40 6.54
N ARG A 146 13.17 -2.49 7.32
CA ARG A 146 13.12 -3.86 6.78
C ARG A 146 11.79 -4.17 6.09
N VAL A 147 10.67 -3.76 6.69
CA VAL A 147 9.34 -3.92 6.07
C VAL A 147 9.25 -3.16 4.76
N VAL A 148 9.63 -1.88 4.75
CA VAL A 148 9.61 -1.04 3.54
C VAL A 148 10.49 -1.64 2.46
N ALA A 149 11.73 -2.02 2.77
CA ALA A 149 12.63 -2.65 1.81
C ALA A 149 12.05 -3.95 1.21
N LYS A 150 11.44 -4.81 2.03
CA LYS A 150 10.79 -6.03 1.55
C LYS A 150 9.62 -5.72 0.60
N ARG A 151 8.84 -4.68 0.88
CA ARG A 151 7.77 -4.21 -0.03
C ARG A 151 8.36 -3.66 -1.32
N MET A 152 9.45 -2.90 -1.25
CA MET A 152 10.13 -2.37 -2.44
C MET A 152 10.58 -3.47 -3.39
N VAL A 153 11.17 -4.53 -2.86
CA VAL A 153 11.54 -5.72 -3.65
C VAL A 153 10.30 -6.43 -4.19
N SER A 154 9.30 -6.69 -3.34
CA SER A 154 8.09 -7.46 -3.73
C SER A 154 7.25 -6.75 -4.79
N PHE A 155 7.27 -5.41 -4.81
CA PHE A 155 6.53 -4.59 -5.79
C PHE A 155 7.35 -4.27 -7.04
N GLY A 156 8.59 -4.76 -7.15
CA GLY A 156 9.44 -4.55 -8.33
C GLY A 156 9.96 -3.12 -8.50
N GLN A 157 10.03 -2.32 -7.42
CA GLN A 157 10.55 -0.94 -7.48
C GLN A 157 12.05 -0.84 -7.09
N ALA A 158 12.58 -1.86 -6.41
CA ALA A 158 13.98 -1.86 -5.98
C ALA A 158 14.93 -1.82 -7.19
N GLY A 159 15.86 -0.86 -7.20
CA GLY A 159 16.85 -0.69 -8.27
C GLY A 159 16.49 0.38 -9.32
N HIS A 160 15.22 0.76 -9.44
CA HIS A 160 14.73 1.66 -10.50
C HIS A 160 14.90 3.17 -10.19
N ALA A 161 15.55 3.53 -9.08
CA ALA A 161 15.69 4.94 -8.67
C ALA A 161 16.58 5.77 -9.61
N GLY A 162 17.46 5.11 -10.39
CA GLY A 162 18.35 5.75 -11.35
C GLY A 162 17.87 5.69 -12.80
N ASP A 163 16.68 5.14 -13.06
CA ASP A 163 16.18 4.90 -14.41
C ASP A 163 15.64 6.16 -15.10
N TYR A 164 15.50 7.26 -14.35
CA TYR A 164 14.91 8.51 -14.85
C TYR A 164 15.55 9.74 -14.22
N ASP A 165 15.55 10.83 -14.96
CA ASP A 165 15.89 12.15 -14.44
C ASP A 165 14.65 12.80 -13.81
N PRO A 166 14.74 13.34 -12.57
CA PRO A 166 13.64 14.05 -11.94
C PRO A 166 13.22 15.28 -12.76
N ILE A 167 11.92 15.37 -13.08
CA ILE A 167 11.36 16.52 -13.79
C ILE A 167 10.86 17.56 -12.78
N PRO A 168 11.32 18.82 -12.83
CA PRO A 168 10.81 19.88 -11.94
C PRO A 168 9.32 20.15 -12.14
N LEU A 169 8.62 20.54 -11.07
CA LEU A 169 7.19 20.85 -11.11
C LEU A 169 6.86 21.98 -12.09
N SER A 170 7.74 22.97 -12.26
CA SER A 170 7.56 24.05 -13.22
C SER A 170 7.53 23.54 -14.67
N VAL A 171 8.34 22.54 -15.00
CA VAL A 171 8.34 21.88 -16.31
C VAL A 171 7.05 21.07 -16.46
N MET A 172 6.66 20.27 -15.45
CA MET A 172 5.40 19.51 -15.49
C MET A 172 4.18 20.44 -15.70
N ALA A 173 4.12 21.58 -15.03
CA ALA A 173 3.04 22.56 -15.20
C ALA A 173 2.95 23.08 -16.64
N GLN A 174 4.09 23.33 -17.31
CA GLN A 174 4.11 23.71 -18.73
C GLN A 174 3.63 22.58 -19.64
N ARG A 175 3.94 21.32 -19.33
CA ARG A 175 3.47 20.16 -20.09
C ARG A 175 1.95 20.02 -19.99
N TYR A 176 1.38 20.20 -18.80
CA TYR A 176 -0.09 20.24 -18.62
C TYR A 176 -0.73 21.40 -19.40
N SER A 177 -0.17 22.62 -19.35
CA SER A 177 -0.77 23.77 -20.05
C SER A 177 -0.75 23.63 -21.57
N LYS A 178 0.23 22.89 -22.11
CA LYS A 178 0.31 22.52 -23.54
C LYS A 178 -0.55 21.31 -23.92
N GLY A 179 -1.18 20.64 -22.95
CA GLY A 179 -1.99 19.45 -23.19
C GLY A 179 -1.19 18.18 -23.47
N GLU A 180 0.13 18.19 -23.29
CA GLU A 180 1.03 17.05 -23.60
C GLU A 180 0.79 15.81 -22.72
N LEU A 181 0.05 15.97 -21.61
CA LEU A 181 -0.24 14.93 -20.63
C LEU A 181 -1.70 14.49 -20.63
N LYS A 182 -2.54 15.04 -21.52
CA LYS A 182 -3.92 14.54 -21.66
C LYS A 182 -3.86 13.13 -22.23
N GLY A 183 -4.49 12.18 -21.54
CA GLY A 183 -4.68 10.84 -22.08
C GLY A 183 -5.57 10.92 -23.31
N GLU A 184 -5.02 10.68 -24.51
CA GLU A 184 -5.84 10.33 -25.68
C GLU A 184 -6.55 8.99 -25.46
#